data_AF-G0MU71-F1
#
_entry.id   AF-G0MU71-F1
#
_cell.length_a   1.000
_cell.length_b   1.000
_cell.length_c   1.000
_cell.angle_alpha   90.00
_cell.angle_beta   90.00
_cell.angle_gamma   90.00
#
_symmetry.space_group_name_H-M   'P 1'
#
loop_
_entity.id
_entity.type
_entity.pdbx_description
1 polymer ?
#
loop_
_entity_poly.entity_id
_entity_poly.type
_entity_poly.pdbx_seq_one_letter_code
_entity_poly.pdbx_strand_id
1 'polypeptide(L)'
;MSCTYRNSILESDEFMRISYHSLSVIQVPLHALGFYIVIWKTPREMTSVKFSMLALHSACAFWDISWSILTIPVVFFPIVSGLTWFLLECTFLVAQLFYSSKNDITAWYALMLMKGPEK
;
A
#
# COMPACT_ATOMS: atom_id res chain seq x y z
N MET A 1 34.45 -7.12 -7.51
CA MET A 1 34.30 -5.68 -7.79
C MET A 1 34.60 -4.95 -6.49
N SER A 2 35.57 -4.03 -6.48
CA SER A 2 35.93 -3.29 -5.26
C SER A 2 35.13 -1.98 -5.22
N CYS A 3 34.30 -1.81 -4.19
CA CYS A 3 33.54 -0.58 -3.99
C CYS A 3 34.53 0.56 -3.69
N THR A 4 34.52 1.60 -4.52
CA THR A 4 35.33 2.80 -4.27
C THR A 4 34.45 3.79 -3.52
N TYR A 5 34.68 3.96 -2.22
CA TYR A 5 33.95 4.93 -1.41
C TYR A 5 34.38 6.35 -1.81
N ARG A 6 33.47 7.11 -2.46
CA ARG A 6 33.77 8.45 -3.00
C ARG A 6 33.42 9.58 -2.03
N ASN A 7 32.94 9.27 -0.82
CA ASN A 7 32.55 10.27 0.19
C ASN A 7 31.54 11.30 -0.35
N SER A 8 30.70 10.89 -1.29
CA SER A 8 29.69 11.76 -1.88
C SER A 8 28.55 12.00 -0.88
N ILE A 9 27.94 13.18 -0.91
CA ILE A 9 26.83 13.53 0.00
C ILE A 9 25.67 12.53 -0.10
N LEU A 10 25.40 12.03 -1.31
CA LEU A 10 24.34 11.04 -1.58
C LEU A 10 24.65 9.64 -1.02
N GLU A 11 25.93 9.33 -0.81
CA GLU A 11 26.40 8.03 -0.28
C GLU A 11 26.61 8.08 1.23
N SER A 12 26.35 9.23 1.86
CA SER A 12 26.52 9.42 3.30
C SER A 12 25.31 8.88 4.07
N ASP A 13 25.58 8.14 5.14
CA ASP A 13 24.54 7.63 6.05
C ASP A 13 23.67 8.74 6.66
N GLU A 14 24.25 9.92 6.86
CA GLU A 14 23.52 11.07 7.41
C GLU A 14 22.46 11.59 6.44
N PHE A 15 22.77 11.62 5.13
CA PHE A 15 21.82 12.02 4.10
C PHE A 15 20.65 11.04 3.99
N MET A 16 20.93 9.74 4.04
CA MET A 16 19.88 8.72 4.10
C MET A 16 19.03 8.91 5.35
N ARG A 17 19.64 9.01 6.54
CA ARG A 17 18.91 9.15 7.80
C ARG A 17 17.99 10.37 7.82
N ILE A 18 18.47 11.53 7.34
CA ILE A 18 17.67 12.76 7.24
C ILE A 18 16.53 12.60 6.23
N SER A 19 16.78 11.97 5.09
CA SER A 19 15.76 11.72 4.06
C SER A 19 14.64 10.81 4.57
N TYR A 20 14.99 9.73 5.27
CA TYR A 20 13.99 8.84 5.88
C TYR A 20 13.18 9.53 6.98
N HIS A 21 13.83 10.34 7.82
CA HIS A 21 13.12 11.04 8.88
C HIS A 21 12.15 12.09 8.33
N SER A 22 12.57 12.87 7.33
CA SER A 22 11.72 13.86 6.67
C SER A 22 10.56 13.23 5.91
N LEU A 23 10.79 12.12 5.20
CA LEU A 23 9.71 11.36 4.56
C LEU A 23 8.70 10.84 5.58
N SER A 24 9.16 10.24 6.68
CA SER A 24 8.28 9.72 7.73
C SER A 24 7.41 10.81 8.36
N VAL A 25 7.97 12.00 8.62
CA VAL A 25 7.23 13.16 9.15
C VAL A 25 6.09 13.60 8.22
N ILE A 26 6.25 13.48 6.90
CA ILE A 26 5.20 13.81 5.92
C ILE A 26 4.22 12.65 5.73
N GLN A 27 4.71 11.41 5.84
CA GLN A 27 3.92 10.20 5.62
C GLN A 27 2.86 9.97 6.71
N VAL A 28 3.22 10.20 7.98
CA VAL A 28 2.32 10.05 9.13
C VAL A 28 1.03 10.88 8.99
N PRO A 29 1.08 12.20 8.72
CA PRO A 29 -0.13 12.99 8.55
C PRO A 29 -0.92 12.59 7.30
N LEU A 30 -0.26 12.17 6.21
CA LEU A 30 -0.96 11.68 5.02
C LEU A 30 -1.76 10.41 5.30
N HIS A 31 -1.19 9.46 6.05
CA HIS A 31 -1.90 8.26 6.46
C HIS A 31 -3.08 8.56 7.37
N ALA A 32 -2.90 9.45 8.34
CA ALA A 32 -3.98 9.90 9.23
C ALA A 32 -5.11 10.60 8.46
N LEU A 33 -4.77 11.47 7.50
CA LEU A 33 -5.75 12.13 6.63
C LEU A 33 -6.49 11.13 5.75
N GLY A 34 -5.80 10.15 5.18
CA GLY A 34 -6.44 9.11 4.36
C GLY A 34 -7.42 8.25 5.17
N PHE A 35 -7.04 7.84 6.39
CA PHE A 35 -7.97 7.16 7.31
C PHE A 35 -9.18 8.02 7.65
N TYR A 36 -8.95 9.30 7.95
CA TYR A 36 -10.02 10.24 8.26
C TYR A 36 -11.00 10.40 7.10
N ILE A 37 -10.50 10.58 5.87
CA ILE A 37 -11.34 10.74 4.67
C ILE A 37 -12.14 9.47 4.39
N VAL A 38 -11.51 8.29 4.47
CA VAL A 38 -12.20 7.01 4.18
C VAL A 38 -13.33 6.74 5.20
N ILE A 39 -13.13 7.06 6.48
CA ILE A 39 -14.14 6.84 7.52
C ILE A 39 -15.25 7.88 7.45
N TRP A 40 -14.89 9.17 7.45
CA TRP A 40 -15.83 10.28 7.67
C TRP A 40 -16.45 10.84 6.40
N LYS A 41 -15.73 10.79 5.27
CA LYS A 41 -16.22 11.38 4.01
C LYS A 41 -16.80 10.40 3.01
N THR A 42 -16.61 9.10 3.19
CA THR A 42 -17.14 8.12 2.25
C THR A 42 -18.66 7.95 2.44
N PRO A 43 -19.48 8.26 1.41
CA PRO A 43 -20.94 8.23 1.47
C PRO A 43 -21.52 6.82 1.58
N ARG A 44 -22.78 6.72 2.03
CA ARG A 44 -23.48 5.45 2.33
C ARG A 44 -23.70 4.56 1.10
N GLU A 45 -23.80 5.17 -0.08
CA GLU A 45 -23.94 4.50 -1.38
C GLU A 45 -22.71 3.65 -1.77
N MET A 46 -21.55 3.88 -1.14
CA MET A 46 -20.30 3.15 -1.41
C MET A 46 -19.92 2.17 -0.29
N THR A 47 -20.89 1.74 0.51
CA THR A 47 -20.67 0.84 1.66
C THR A 47 -20.05 -0.51 1.28
N SER A 48 -20.34 -1.05 0.09
CA SER A 48 -19.73 -2.28 -0.41
C SER A 48 -18.23 -2.13 -0.67
N VAL A 49 -17.78 -0.96 -1.14
CA VAL A 49 -16.36 -0.69 -1.46
C VAL A 49 -15.61 0.03 -0.33
N LYS A 50 -16.31 0.52 0.69
CA LYS A 50 -15.72 1.15 1.90
C LYS A 50 -14.65 0.29 2.52
N PHE A 51 -14.97 -0.99 2.74
CA PHE A 51 -14.04 -1.94 3.35
C PHE A 51 -12.81 -2.17 2.46
N SER A 52 -13.01 -2.25 1.15
CA SER A 52 -11.92 -2.42 0.18
C SER A 52 -10.99 -1.19 0.14
N MET A 53 -11.54 0.04 0.18
CA MET A 53 -10.72 1.26 0.28
C MET A 53 -9.97 1.36 1.60
N LEU A 54 -10.58 0.97 2.72
CA LEU A 54 -9.94 0.95 4.04
C LEU A 54 -8.82 -0.10 4.10
N ALA A 55 -9.06 -1.28 3.53
CA ALA A 55 -8.05 -2.34 3.44
C ALA A 55 -6.87 -1.92 2.56
N LEU A 56 -7.13 -1.29 1.41
CA LEU A 56 -6.09 -0.76 0.54
C LEU A 56 -5.25 0.31 1.25
N HIS A 57 -5.89 1.26 1.91
CA HIS A 57 -5.20 2.32 2.66
C HIS A 57 -4.36 1.75 3.81
N SER A 58 -4.90 0.75 4.51
CA SER A 58 -4.18 0.03 5.57
C SER A 58 -2.98 -0.76 5.02
N ALA A 59 -3.12 -1.38 3.85
CA ALA A 59 -2.03 -2.11 3.19
C ALA A 59 -0.91 -1.17 2.72
N CYS A 60 -1.25 0.01 2.18
CA CYS A 60 -0.26 1.04 1.85
C CYS A 60 0.49 1.52 3.09
N ALA A 61 -0.21 1.79 4.21
CA ALA A 61 0.43 2.17 5.46
C ALA A 61 1.36 1.07 6.00
N PHE A 62 0.95 -0.20 5.90
CA PHE A 62 1.77 -1.34 6.28
C PHE A 62 3.02 -1.48 5.39
N TRP A 63 2.88 -1.23 4.09
CA TRP A 63 4.00 -1.24 3.14
C TRP A 63 5.02 -0.13 3.47
N ASP A 64 4.58 1.08 3.75
CA ASP A 64 5.48 2.19 4.12
C ASP A 64 6.26 1.93 5.41
N ILE A 65 5.61 1.33 6.41
CA ILE A 65 6.27 0.88 7.64
C ILE A 65 7.29 -0.22 7.33
N SER A 66 6.91 -1.18 6.48
CA SER A 66 7.79 -2.27 6.06
C SER A 66 9.03 -1.72 5.34
N TRP A 67 8.91 -0.75 4.44
CA TRP A 67 10.03 -0.10 3.76
C TRP A 67 10.92 0.71 4.69
N SER A 68 10.33 1.37 5.68
CA SER A 68 11.08 2.10 6.71
C SER A 68 11.90 1.13 7.58
N ILE A 69 11.32 -0.02 7.93
CA ILE A 69 12.00 -1.09 8.68
C ILE A 69 13.03 -1.81 7.82
N LEU A 70 12.78 -2.00 6.51
CA LEU A 70 13.65 -2.75 5.59
C LEU A 70 14.85 -1.94 5.12
N THR A 71 14.73 -0.63 5.00
CA THR A 71 15.86 0.20 4.57
C THR A 71 17.01 0.11 5.56
N ILE A 72 16.73 0.10 6.87
CA ILE A 72 17.74 -0.03 7.92
C ILE A 72 18.61 -1.31 7.75
N PRO A 73 18.06 -2.50 7.42
CA PRO A 73 18.78 -3.72 7.10
C PRO A 73 19.11 -3.95 5.61
N VAL A 74 18.91 -3.03 4.66
CA VAL A 74 19.45 -3.19 3.28
C VAL A 74 20.99 -3.22 3.30
N VAL A 75 21.63 -2.75 4.38
CA VAL A 75 23.05 -2.96 4.67
C VAL A 75 23.36 -4.40 5.16
N PHE A 76 22.35 -5.16 5.61
CA PHE A 76 22.42 -6.53 6.18
C PHE A 76 21.90 -7.63 5.20
N PHE A 77 21.99 -7.37 3.89
CA PHE A 77 21.38 -8.08 2.75
C PHE A 77 21.81 -9.56 2.50
N PRO A 78 21.32 -10.57 3.22
CA PRO A 78 20.86 -11.74 2.45
C PRO A 78 19.57 -12.39 2.96
N ILE A 79 19.11 -12.06 4.17
CA ILE A 79 17.98 -12.74 4.81
C ILE A 79 16.63 -12.19 4.30
N VAL A 80 16.62 -10.96 3.79
CA VAL A 80 15.40 -10.20 3.45
C VAL A 80 14.65 -10.72 2.22
N SER A 81 15.29 -11.49 1.33
CA SER A 81 14.65 -11.99 0.10
C SER A 81 13.34 -12.74 0.37
N GLY A 82 13.27 -13.55 1.44
CA GLY A 82 12.07 -14.26 1.84
C GLY A 82 10.94 -13.36 2.38
N LEU A 83 11.29 -12.24 3.03
CA LEU A 83 10.33 -11.27 3.53
C LEU A 83 9.76 -10.41 2.40
N THR A 84 10.58 -10.05 1.41
CA THR A 84 10.13 -9.34 0.20
C THR A 84 9.12 -10.18 -0.59
N TRP A 85 9.35 -11.50 -0.70
CA TRP A 85 8.39 -12.41 -1.31
C TRP A 85 7.06 -12.45 -0.58
N PHE A 86 7.08 -12.53 0.76
CA PHE A 86 5.84 -12.52 1.56
C PHE A 86 5.05 -11.20 1.43
N LEU A 87 5.75 -10.07 1.44
CA LEU A 87 5.13 -8.75 1.26
C LEU A 87 4.57 -8.56 -0.16
N LEU A 88 5.24 -9.11 -1.17
CA LEU A 88 4.76 -9.10 -2.56
C LEU A 88 3.50 -9.96 -2.71
N GLU A 89 3.46 -11.13 -2.08
CA GLU A 89 2.27 -12.00 -2.08
C GLU A 89 1.08 -11.33 -1.37
N CYS A 90 1.33 -10.65 -0.24
CA CYS A 90 0.31 -9.89 0.47
C CYS A 90 -0.23 -8.70 -0.35
N THR A 91 0.64 -7.98 -1.07
CA THR A 91 0.21 -6.88 -1.96
C THR A 91 -0.56 -7.41 -3.17
N PHE A 92 -0.19 -8.55 -3.71
CA PHE A 92 -0.93 -9.23 -4.77
C PHE A 92 -2.33 -9.68 -4.30
N LEU A 93 -2.44 -10.24 -3.09
CA LEU A 93 -3.73 -10.64 -2.51
C LEU A 93 -4.69 -9.44 -2.29
N VAL A 94 -4.21 -8.30 -1.80
CA VAL A 94 -5.08 -7.11 -1.68
C VAL A 94 -5.49 -6.55 -3.05
N ALA A 95 -4.62 -6.61 -4.06
CA ALA A 95 -4.98 -6.26 -5.43
C ALA A 95 -6.02 -7.23 -6.01
N GLN A 96 -5.91 -8.53 -5.72
CA GLN A 96 -6.91 -9.55 -6.10
C GLN A 96 -8.25 -9.33 -5.39
N LEU A 97 -8.26 -8.97 -4.11
CA LEU A 97 -9.49 -8.64 -3.38
C LEU A 97 -10.16 -7.39 -3.98
N PHE A 98 -9.39 -6.38 -4.38
CA PHE A 98 -9.91 -5.20 -5.06
C PHE A 98 -10.48 -5.54 -6.46
N TYR A 99 -9.79 -6.38 -7.21
CA TYR A 99 -10.23 -6.87 -8.52
C TYR A 99 -11.51 -7.73 -8.40
N SER A 100 -11.56 -8.63 -7.42
CA SER A 100 -12.72 -9.46 -7.11
C SER A 100 -13.93 -8.63 -6.72
N SER A 101 -13.74 -7.59 -5.90
CA SER A 101 -14.82 -6.67 -5.52
C SER A 101 -15.42 -5.95 -6.73
N LYS A 102 -14.60 -5.51 -7.69
CA LYS A 102 -15.11 -4.92 -8.94
C LYS A 102 -15.85 -5.95 -9.80
N ASN A 103 -15.33 -7.17 -9.91
CA ASN A 103 -15.98 -8.23 -10.68
C ASN A 103 -17.34 -8.61 -10.11
N ASP A 104 -17.50 -8.69 -8.78
CA ASP A 104 -18.80 -8.98 -8.15
C ASP A 104 -19.83 -7.88 -8.42
N ILE A 105 -19.43 -6.61 -8.35
CA ILE A 105 -20.33 -5.48 -8.66
C ILE A 105 -20.73 -5.50 -10.14
N THR A 106 -19.76 -5.74 -11.03
CA THR A 106 -20.01 -5.78 -12.48
C THR A 106 -20.87 -6.99 -12.85
N ALA A 107 -20.67 -8.13 -12.18
CA ALA A 107 -21.49 -9.34 -12.33
C ALA A 107 -22.92 -9.11 -11.84
N TRP A 108 -23.13 -8.44 -10.71
CA TRP A 108 -24.46 -8.06 -10.22
C TRP A 108 -25.19 -7.12 -11.17
N TYR A 109 -24.50 -6.11 -11.70
CA TYR A 109 -25.07 -5.20 -12.72
C TYR A 109 -25.40 -5.94 -14.01
N ALA A 110 -24.52 -6.82 -14.49
CA ALA A 110 -24.78 -7.66 -15.65
C ALA A 110 -25.97 -8.59 -15.41
N LEU A 111 -26.12 -9.16 -14.21
CA LEU A 111 -27.27 -10.00 -13.86
C LEU A 111 -28.57 -9.20 -13.81
N MET A 112 -28.55 -7.96 -13.28
CA MET A 112 -29.73 -7.07 -13.29
C MET A 112 -30.13 -6.64 -14.70
N LEU A 113 -29.16 -6.38 -15.59
CA LEU A 113 -29.43 -6.05 -16.99
C LEU A 113 -29.94 -7.26 -17.78
N MET A 114 -29.51 -8.47 -17.42
CA MET A 114 -30.00 -9.72 -18.01
C MET A 114 -31.40 -10.11 -17.49
N LYS A 115 -31.76 -9.67 -16.26
CA LYS A 115 -33.14 -9.70 -15.74
C LYS A 115 -33.92 -8.50 -16.27
N GLY A 116 -34.13 -8.46 -17.58
CA GLY A 116 -35.12 -7.56 -18.18
C GLY A 116 -36.51 -7.76 -17.55
N PRO A 117 -37.37 -6.72 -17.54
CA PRO A 117 -38.65 -6.76 -16.83
C PRO A 117 -39.49 -7.95 -17.35
N GLU A 118 -39.69 -8.92 -16.47
CA GLU A 118 -40.64 -10.01 -16.66
C GLU A 118 -42.02 -9.36 -16.87
N LYS A 119 -42.53 -9.45 -18.11
CA LYS A 119 -43.89 -9.01 -18.46
C LYS A 119 -44.86 -10.16 -18.27
#